data_AF-A0A534S170-F1
#
_entry.id   AF-A0A534S170-F1
#
_cell.length_a   1.000
_cell.length_b   1.000
_cell.length_c   1.000
_cell.angle_alpha   90.00
_cell.angle_beta   90.00
_cell.angle_gamma   90.00
#
_symmetry.space_group_name_H-M   'P 1'
#
loop_
_entity.id
_entity.type
_entity.pdbx_description
1 polymer ?
#
loop_
_entity_poly.entity_id
_entity_poly.type
_entity_poly.pdbx_seq_one_letter_code
_entity_poly.pdbx_strand_id
1 'polypeptide(L)'
;MDEAVVGELEAAIADVGALLVRVRKYRRGQTGAGATLLDEALALGDRARRLHRHEALDAAAARALLAEAEALFARGRELLAAVRATPEYRAAVAAHAAGDAAALAAALPAIFVGLEAVGGRPDLFYPVAWQRRGKPRPVADIVAEVQRCRDDGLPAEGDDVAPGTDPELPAVVLQGEAPPDEPVVLRCSAAMRGQPIYRLADTGEVLVYAPRLRAPFTVLLRDTSAGEDDDAPLDPAWRTALGAALAAAGVPVEDA
;
A
#
# COMPACT_ATOMS: atom_id res chain seq x y z
N MET A 1 39.20 -8.02 9.44
CA MET A 1 38.16 -7.19 8.81
C MET A 1 37.45 -6.47 9.94
N ASP A 2 37.25 -5.16 9.84
CA ASP A 2 36.54 -4.42 10.87
C ASP A 2 35.04 -4.72 10.71
N GLU A 3 34.52 -5.62 11.53
CA GLU A 3 33.12 -6.07 11.48
C GLU A 3 32.14 -4.90 11.60
N ALA A 4 32.54 -3.81 12.27
CA ALA A 4 31.72 -2.61 12.39
C ALA A 4 31.49 -1.94 11.02
N VAL A 5 32.55 -1.76 10.21
CA VAL A 5 32.48 -1.07 8.92
C VAL A 5 31.69 -1.89 7.88
N VAL A 6 31.75 -3.22 7.95
CA VAL A 6 30.94 -4.09 7.08
C VAL A 6 29.46 -4.02 7.47
N GLY A 7 29.15 -4.06 8.76
CA GLY A 7 27.77 -3.88 9.24
C GLY A 7 27.18 -2.51 8.89
N GLU A 8 27.98 -1.44 8.97
CA GLU A 8 27.56 -0.10 8.53
C GLU A 8 27.25 -0.05 7.03
N LEU A 9 28.07 -0.70 6.20
CA LEU A 9 27.83 -0.78 4.75
C LEU A 9 26.54 -1.56 4.43
N GLU A 10 26.28 -2.68 5.11
CA GLU A 10 25.05 -3.45 4.94
C GLU A 10 23.81 -2.64 5.29
N ALA A 11 23.85 -1.93 6.42
CA ALA A 11 22.78 -1.02 6.83
C ALA A 11 22.56 0.09 5.80
N ALA A 12 23.62 0.74 5.33
CA ALA A 12 23.53 1.80 4.33
C ALA A 12 22.93 1.31 2.99
N ILE A 13 23.29 0.11 2.53
CA ILE A 13 22.70 -0.49 1.33
C ILE A 13 21.21 -0.79 1.54
N ALA A 14 20.84 -1.30 2.72
CA ALA A 14 19.43 -1.54 3.07
C ALA A 14 18.62 -0.23 3.10
N ASP A 15 19.18 0.84 3.67
CA ASP A 15 18.55 2.17 3.72
C ASP A 15 18.35 2.77 2.33
N VAL A 16 19.33 2.62 1.42
CA VAL A 16 19.18 2.98 0.01
C VAL A 16 18.03 2.18 -0.62
N GLY A 17 17.98 0.86 -0.40
CA GLY A 17 16.91 0.02 -0.91
C GLY A 17 15.52 0.49 -0.43
N ALA A 18 15.36 0.73 0.87
CA ALA A 18 14.11 1.23 1.44
C ALA A 18 13.71 2.60 0.88
N LEU A 19 14.67 3.50 0.68
CA LEU A 19 14.44 4.81 0.08
C LEU A 19 14.01 4.70 -1.39
N LEU A 20 14.59 3.77 -2.15
CA LEU A 20 14.25 3.56 -3.56
C LEU A 20 12.81 3.08 -3.74
N VAL A 21 12.30 2.24 -2.83
CA VAL A 21 10.88 1.85 -2.85
C VAL A 21 9.98 3.09 -2.80
N ARG A 22 10.29 4.05 -1.91
CA ARG A 22 9.54 5.32 -1.78
C ARG A 22 9.68 6.22 -3.00
N VAL A 23 10.89 6.33 -3.56
CA VAL A 23 11.15 7.16 -4.74
C VAL A 23 10.39 6.64 -5.95
N ARG A 24 10.39 5.32 -6.16
CA ARG A 24 9.91 4.69 -7.40
C ARG A 24 8.40 4.75 -7.60
N LYS A 25 7.60 5.03 -6.57
CA LYS A 25 6.15 5.27 -6.73
C LYS A 25 5.84 6.60 -7.45
N TYR A 26 6.81 7.52 -7.51
CA TYR A 26 6.67 8.82 -8.16
C TYR A 26 7.19 8.80 -9.61
N ARG A 27 6.56 9.55 -10.52
CA ARG A 27 7.01 9.67 -11.92
C ARG A 27 8.42 10.21 -12.04
N ARG A 28 8.78 11.19 -11.21
CA ARG A 28 10.14 11.74 -11.15
C ARG A 28 11.17 10.72 -10.62
N GLY A 29 10.73 9.72 -9.88
CA GLY A 29 11.56 8.59 -9.47
C GLY A 29 11.89 7.62 -10.61
N GLN A 30 11.16 7.69 -11.73
CA GLN A 30 11.36 6.83 -12.90
C GLN A 30 11.83 7.61 -14.14
N THR A 31 12.09 8.91 -14.02
CA THR A 31 12.48 9.77 -15.14
C THR A 31 13.67 10.66 -14.76
N GLY A 32 14.40 11.16 -15.77
CA GLY A 32 15.55 12.04 -15.55
C GLY A 32 16.58 11.44 -14.58
N ALA A 33 16.96 12.21 -13.55
CA ALA A 33 17.93 11.79 -12.55
C ALA A 33 17.44 10.64 -11.64
N GLY A 34 16.13 10.41 -11.55
CA GLY A 34 15.56 9.30 -10.77
C GLY A 34 15.72 7.95 -11.47
N ALA A 35 15.71 7.94 -12.81
CA ALA A 35 15.72 6.71 -13.60
C ALA A 35 16.98 5.85 -13.38
N THR A 36 18.12 6.47 -13.06
CA THR A 36 19.40 5.76 -12.87
C THR A 36 19.62 5.25 -11.45
N LEU A 37 18.84 5.72 -10.46
CA LEU A 37 19.09 5.43 -9.04
C LEU A 37 19.00 3.94 -8.72
N LEU A 38 18.08 3.21 -9.36
CA LEU A 38 17.96 1.77 -9.18
C LEU A 38 19.19 1.03 -9.71
N ASP A 39 19.61 1.34 -10.93
CA ASP A 39 20.75 0.69 -11.57
C ASP A 39 22.04 0.96 -10.80
N GLU A 40 22.23 2.20 -10.32
CA GLU A 40 23.38 2.59 -9.50
C GLU A 40 23.40 1.85 -8.15
N ALA A 41 22.25 1.71 -7.49
CA ALA A 41 22.15 0.96 -6.23
C ALA A 41 22.37 -0.55 -6.41
N LEU A 42 21.86 -1.14 -7.49
CA LEU A 42 22.14 -2.53 -7.86
C LEU A 42 23.64 -2.72 -8.12
N ALA A 43 24.26 -1.82 -8.88
CA ALA A 43 25.70 -1.85 -9.17
C ALA A 43 26.56 -1.69 -7.90
N LEU A 44 26.12 -0.89 -6.92
CA LEU A 44 26.75 -0.77 -5.60
C LEU A 44 26.68 -2.11 -4.84
N GLY A 45 25.49 -2.69 -4.69
CA GLY A 45 25.31 -3.97 -4.00
C GLY A 45 26.08 -5.11 -4.67
N ASP A 46 26.12 -5.14 -6.00
CA ASP A 46 26.88 -6.13 -6.74
C ASP A 46 28.40 -5.98 -6.57
N ARG A 47 28.91 -4.74 -6.50
CA ARG A 47 30.32 -4.48 -6.17
C ARG A 47 30.64 -4.96 -4.75
N ALA A 48 29.80 -4.64 -3.77
CA ALA A 48 29.97 -5.10 -2.39
C ALA A 48 30.02 -6.64 -2.29
N ARG A 49 29.04 -7.32 -2.90
CA ARG A 49 28.99 -8.80 -2.96
C ARG A 49 30.20 -9.39 -3.65
N ARG A 50 30.66 -8.81 -4.76
CA ARG A 50 31.86 -9.27 -5.47
C ARG A 50 33.10 -9.16 -4.60
N LEU A 51 33.32 -8.02 -3.94
CA LEU A 51 34.47 -7.80 -3.07
C LEU A 51 34.45 -8.75 -1.87
N HIS A 52 33.28 -8.95 -1.26
CA HIS A 52 33.11 -9.90 -0.16
C HIS A 52 33.44 -11.34 -0.59
N ARG A 53 32.90 -11.81 -1.74
CA ARG A 53 33.16 -13.17 -2.24
C ARG A 53 34.62 -13.47 -2.56
N HIS A 54 35.41 -12.46 -2.91
CA HIS A 54 36.83 -12.62 -3.23
C HIS A 54 37.74 -12.21 -2.07
N GLU A 55 37.20 -12.08 -0.86
CA GLU A 55 37.94 -11.68 0.36
C GLU A 55 38.72 -10.36 0.20
N ALA A 56 38.24 -9.49 -0.70
CA ALA A 56 38.87 -8.22 -1.07
C ALA A 56 38.13 -6.99 -0.48
N LEU A 57 37.13 -7.22 0.38
CA LEU A 57 36.42 -6.16 1.09
C LEU A 57 37.21 -5.75 2.35
N ASP A 58 38.29 -5.02 2.14
CA ASP A 58 39.04 -4.41 3.23
C ASP A 58 38.36 -3.12 3.74
N ALA A 59 38.92 -2.53 4.81
CA ALA A 59 38.36 -1.33 5.42
C ALA A 59 38.37 -0.11 4.49
N ALA A 60 39.28 -0.03 3.51
CA ALA A 60 39.32 1.09 2.58
C ALA A 60 38.26 0.93 1.49
N ALA A 61 38.10 -0.27 0.95
CA ALA A 61 37.05 -0.62 0.00
C ALA A 61 35.66 -0.46 0.63
N ALA A 62 35.46 -0.91 1.88
CA ALA A 62 34.21 -0.75 2.58
C ALA A 62 33.85 0.73 2.82
N ARG A 63 34.82 1.56 3.23
CA ARG A 63 34.63 3.02 3.37
C ARG A 63 34.29 3.71 2.05
N ALA A 64 34.91 3.29 0.95
CA ALA A 64 34.60 3.85 -0.37
C ALA A 64 33.16 3.51 -0.79
N LEU A 65 32.74 2.26 -0.62
CA LEU A 65 31.36 1.85 -0.90
C LEU A 65 30.34 2.52 0.01
N LEU A 66 30.68 2.74 1.29
CA LEU A 66 29.82 3.45 2.23
C LEU A 66 29.60 4.90 1.77
N ALA A 67 30.65 5.61 1.38
CA ALA A 67 30.53 6.98 0.86
C ALA A 67 29.66 7.04 -0.42
N GLU A 68 29.76 6.03 -1.29
CA GLU A 68 28.88 5.91 -2.46
C GLU A 68 27.41 5.65 -2.06
N ALA A 69 27.17 4.79 -1.07
CA ALA A 69 25.85 4.51 -0.52
C ALA A 69 25.20 5.78 0.06
N GLU A 70 25.96 6.55 0.85
CA GLU A 70 25.52 7.81 1.44
C GLU A 70 25.19 8.86 0.37
N ALA A 71 26.02 8.96 -0.68
CA ALA A 71 25.76 9.87 -1.80
C ALA A 71 24.47 9.48 -2.57
N LEU A 72 24.24 8.19 -2.79
CA LEU A 72 23.01 7.68 -3.39
C LEU A 72 21.78 7.96 -2.51
N PHE A 73 21.91 7.74 -1.20
CA PHE A 73 20.85 8.03 -0.24
C PHE A 73 20.51 9.52 -0.21
N ALA A 74 21.52 10.40 -0.19
CA ALA A 74 21.33 11.85 -0.22
C ALA A 74 20.58 12.29 -1.49
N ARG A 75 21.00 11.80 -2.67
CA ARG A 75 20.30 12.07 -3.95
C ARG A 75 18.86 11.59 -3.94
N GLY A 76 18.58 10.40 -3.40
CA GLY A 76 17.22 9.89 -3.27
C GLY A 76 16.34 10.78 -2.37
N ARG A 77 16.90 11.27 -1.25
CA ARG A 77 16.19 12.19 -0.35
C ARG A 77 15.92 13.55 -1.00
N GLU A 78 16.91 14.10 -1.70
CA GLU A 78 16.74 15.33 -2.47
C GLU A 78 15.65 15.19 -3.53
N LEU A 79 15.60 14.05 -4.21
CA LEU A 79 14.56 13.77 -5.20
C LEU A 79 13.16 13.71 -4.58
N LEU A 80 12.98 13.05 -3.42
CA LEU A 80 11.71 13.05 -2.70
C LEU A 80 11.30 14.46 -2.26
N ALA A 81 12.23 15.24 -1.71
CA ALA A 81 11.98 16.62 -1.34
C ALA A 81 11.58 17.46 -2.57
N ALA A 82 12.25 17.26 -3.69
CA ALA A 82 11.94 17.94 -4.95
C ALA A 82 10.57 17.55 -5.51
N VAL A 83 10.13 16.29 -5.35
CA VAL A 83 8.75 15.86 -5.68
C VAL A 83 7.74 16.62 -4.83
N ARG A 84 7.91 16.66 -3.51
CA ARG A 84 6.98 17.36 -2.61
C ARG A 84 6.94 18.88 -2.83
N ALA A 85 8.04 19.46 -3.30
CA ALA A 85 8.12 20.88 -3.65
C ALA A 85 7.41 21.24 -4.98
N THR A 86 7.04 20.26 -5.80
CA THR A 86 6.40 20.53 -7.10
C THR A 86 5.06 21.25 -6.97
N PRO A 87 4.70 22.11 -7.94
CA PRO A 87 3.36 22.68 -7.99
C PRO A 87 2.26 21.62 -8.07
N GLU A 88 2.48 20.55 -8.83
CA GLU A 88 1.52 19.47 -9.03
C GLU A 88 1.21 18.75 -7.71
N TYR A 89 2.26 18.36 -6.96
CA TYR A 89 2.09 17.70 -5.67
C TYR A 89 1.39 18.62 -4.65
N ARG A 90 1.82 19.87 -4.53
CA ARG A 90 1.19 20.83 -3.61
C ARG A 90 -0.26 21.13 -3.97
N ALA A 91 -0.57 21.21 -5.26
CA ALA A 91 -1.95 21.38 -5.73
C ALA A 91 -2.80 20.16 -5.40
N ALA A 92 -2.27 18.93 -5.57
CA ALA A 92 -2.97 17.71 -5.17
C ALA A 92 -3.24 17.67 -3.67
N VAL A 93 -2.25 18.02 -2.83
CA VAL A 93 -2.42 18.06 -1.36
C VAL A 93 -3.50 19.07 -0.97
N ALA A 94 -3.46 20.26 -1.57
CA ALA A 94 -4.49 21.28 -1.33
C ALA A 94 -5.88 20.83 -1.80
N ALA A 95 -5.98 20.20 -2.97
CA ALA A 95 -7.23 19.67 -3.51
C ALA A 95 -7.79 18.55 -2.63
N HIS A 96 -6.95 17.63 -2.16
CA HIS A 96 -7.33 16.57 -1.24
C HIS A 96 -7.85 17.13 0.08
N ALA A 97 -7.13 18.09 0.68
CA ALA A 97 -7.57 18.76 1.91
C ALA A 97 -8.89 19.54 1.74
N ALA A 98 -9.13 20.13 0.56
CA ALA A 98 -10.35 20.86 0.25
C ALA A 98 -11.53 19.96 -0.19
N GLY A 99 -11.29 18.67 -0.45
CA GLY A 99 -12.28 17.78 -1.06
C GLY A 99 -12.59 18.10 -2.53
N ASP A 100 -11.69 18.79 -3.23
CA ASP A 100 -11.82 19.09 -4.66
C ASP A 100 -11.37 17.88 -5.50
N ALA A 101 -12.32 16.98 -5.73
CA ALA A 101 -12.07 15.76 -6.48
C ALA A 101 -11.69 15.99 -7.95
N ALA A 102 -12.18 17.06 -8.58
CA ALA A 102 -11.86 17.32 -9.98
C ALA A 102 -10.41 17.76 -10.14
N ALA A 103 -9.95 18.69 -9.29
CA ALA A 103 -8.55 19.09 -9.26
C ALA A 103 -7.64 17.93 -8.85
N LEU A 104 -8.06 17.12 -7.88
CA LEU A 104 -7.29 15.96 -7.43
C LEU A 104 -7.14 14.92 -8.55
N ALA A 105 -8.23 14.57 -9.25
CA ALA A 105 -8.19 13.65 -10.38
C ALA A 105 -7.30 14.13 -11.54
N ALA A 106 -7.22 15.45 -11.77
CA ALA A 106 -6.33 16.01 -12.78
C ALA A 106 -4.84 15.91 -12.38
N ALA A 107 -4.52 16.06 -11.08
CA ALA A 107 -3.15 16.13 -10.60
C ALA A 107 -2.50 14.76 -10.34
N LEU A 108 -3.24 13.80 -9.80
CA LEU A 108 -2.69 12.50 -9.35
C LEU A 108 -1.89 11.74 -10.42
N PRO A 109 -2.37 11.61 -11.68
CA PRO A 109 -1.63 10.89 -12.71
C PRO A 109 -0.30 11.53 -13.08
N ALA A 110 -0.07 12.82 -12.79
CA ALA A 110 1.20 13.50 -13.02
C ALA A 110 2.23 13.23 -11.91
N ILE A 111 1.77 12.83 -10.73
CA ILE A 111 2.59 12.61 -9.52
C ILE A 111 3.02 11.15 -9.45
N PHE A 112 2.05 10.25 -9.44
CA PHE A 112 2.26 8.82 -9.23
C PHE A 112 2.36 8.05 -10.54
N VAL A 113 3.12 6.96 -10.50
CA VAL A 113 3.20 5.98 -11.59
C VAL A 113 2.13 4.91 -11.43
N GLY A 114 1.79 4.23 -12.53
CA GLY A 114 0.93 3.05 -12.48
C GLY A 114 -0.54 3.31 -12.13
N LEU A 115 -0.98 4.57 -12.03
CA LEU A 115 -2.38 4.92 -11.83
C LEU A 115 -3.17 4.87 -13.15
N GLU A 116 -4.14 3.97 -13.20
CA GLU A 116 -5.10 3.87 -14.29
C GLU A 116 -6.46 4.37 -13.83
N ALA A 117 -7.05 5.34 -14.55
CA ALA A 117 -8.37 5.83 -14.19
C ALA A 117 -9.42 4.72 -14.38
N VAL A 118 -10.24 4.47 -13.36
CA VAL A 118 -11.32 3.48 -13.46
C VAL A 118 -12.52 4.12 -14.16
N GLY A 119 -12.83 3.64 -15.38
CA GLY A 119 -13.99 4.08 -16.14
C GLY A 119 -15.28 3.51 -15.55
N GLY A 120 -16.06 4.34 -14.87
CA GLY A 120 -17.33 3.94 -14.24
C GLY A 120 -17.23 3.83 -12.73
N ARG A 121 -18.19 3.16 -12.10
CA ARG A 121 -18.20 2.92 -10.66
C ARG A 121 -18.54 1.46 -10.44
N PRO A 122 -17.54 0.57 -10.41
CA PRO A 122 -17.77 -0.81 -10.06
C PRO A 122 -18.06 -0.93 -8.56
N ASP A 123 -18.58 -2.08 -8.15
CA ASP A 123 -18.51 -2.47 -6.75
C ASP A 123 -17.04 -2.70 -6.36
N LEU A 124 -16.68 -2.26 -5.17
CA LEU A 124 -15.33 -2.40 -4.64
C LEU A 124 -15.35 -3.16 -3.32
N PHE A 125 -14.28 -3.88 -3.04
CA PHE A 125 -14.25 -4.86 -1.96
C PHE A 125 -13.18 -4.51 -0.93
N TYR A 126 -13.56 -4.49 0.34
CA TYR A 126 -12.63 -4.28 1.46
C TYR A 126 -12.58 -5.56 2.31
N PRO A 127 -11.45 -6.29 2.33
CA PRO A 127 -11.30 -7.45 3.20
C PRO A 127 -11.25 -7.00 4.66
N VAL A 128 -12.03 -7.67 5.52
CA VAL A 128 -12.00 -7.42 6.96
C VAL A 128 -11.03 -8.43 7.57
N ALA A 129 -10.04 -7.95 8.31
CA ALA A 129 -9.07 -8.82 8.96
C ALA A 129 -9.80 -9.79 9.90
N TRP A 130 -9.89 -11.06 9.55
CA TRP A 130 -10.67 -12.04 10.30
C TRP A 130 -9.79 -12.98 11.13
N GLN A 131 -8.49 -13.04 10.86
CA GLN A 131 -7.54 -13.83 11.64
C GLN A 131 -6.64 -12.98 12.55
N ARG A 132 -6.14 -13.63 13.60
CA ARG A 132 -5.02 -13.13 14.41
C ARG A 132 -4.17 -14.32 14.84
N ARG A 133 -2.88 -14.33 14.45
CA ARG A 133 -1.93 -15.43 14.74
C ARG A 133 -2.44 -16.79 14.24
N GLY A 134 -2.95 -16.84 13.00
CA GLY A 134 -3.44 -18.06 12.34
C GLY A 134 -4.75 -18.62 12.93
N LYS A 135 -5.51 -17.83 13.70
CA LYS A 135 -6.79 -18.24 14.27
C LYS A 135 -7.88 -17.22 13.97
N PRO A 136 -9.14 -17.65 13.76
CA PRO A 136 -10.25 -16.73 13.65
C PRO A 136 -10.33 -15.81 14.88
N ARG A 137 -10.57 -14.52 14.62
CA ARG A 137 -10.82 -13.52 15.66
C ARG A 137 -12.18 -13.79 16.32
N PRO A 138 -12.39 -13.32 17.55
CA PRO A 138 -13.70 -13.33 18.18
C PRO A 138 -14.74 -12.61 17.31
N VAL A 139 -15.94 -13.20 17.19
CA VAL A 139 -17.05 -12.62 16.41
C VAL A 139 -17.35 -11.18 16.82
N ALA A 140 -17.35 -10.90 18.13
CA ALA A 140 -17.60 -9.56 18.65
C ALA A 140 -16.58 -8.52 18.14
N ASP A 141 -15.30 -8.91 17.97
CA ASP A 141 -14.26 -8.00 17.48
C ASP A 141 -14.47 -7.66 16.01
N ILE A 142 -14.91 -8.62 15.20
CA ILE A 142 -15.21 -8.41 13.78
C ILE A 142 -16.46 -7.55 13.64
N VAL A 143 -17.53 -7.85 14.38
CA VAL A 143 -18.75 -7.04 14.36
C VAL A 143 -18.45 -5.60 14.76
N ALA A 144 -17.65 -5.38 15.82
CA ALA A 144 -17.24 -4.05 16.23
C ALA A 144 -16.42 -3.33 15.15
N GLU A 145 -15.55 -4.03 14.43
CA GLU A 145 -14.81 -3.47 13.30
C GLU A 145 -15.74 -3.07 12.15
N VAL A 146 -16.66 -3.94 11.75
CA VAL A 146 -17.65 -3.64 10.70
C VAL A 146 -18.55 -2.47 11.10
N GLN A 147 -18.98 -2.40 12.36
CA GLN A 147 -19.74 -1.26 12.88
C GLN A 147 -18.94 0.04 12.83
N ARG A 148 -17.65 0.02 13.22
CA ARG A 148 -16.78 1.20 13.05
C ARG A 148 -16.63 1.60 11.59
N CYS A 149 -16.47 0.65 10.67
CA CYS A 149 -16.43 0.95 9.24
C CYS A 149 -17.72 1.61 8.74
N ARG A 150 -18.89 1.17 9.26
CA ARG A 150 -20.19 1.78 8.97
C ARG A 150 -20.31 3.21 9.52
N ASP A 151 -19.93 3.38 10.77
CA ASP A 151 -20.23 4.60 11.53
C ASP A 151 -19.19 5.70 11.22
N ASP A 152 -17.91 5.35 11.11
CA ASP A 152 -16.82 6.30 10.85
C ASP A 152 -16.43 6.41 9.37
N GLY A 153 -16.66 5.35 8.59
CA GLY A 153 -16.14 5.16 7.23
C GLY A 153 -14.79 4.46 7.21
N LEU A 154 -14.45 3.84 6.07
CA LEU A 154 -13.17 3.17 5.85
C LEU A 154 -12.03 4.18 5.88
N PRO A 155 -10.97 3.97 6.68
CA PRO A 155 -9.86 4.90 6.76
C PRO A 155 -9.02 4.85 5.48
N ALA A 156 -8.51 6.02 5.09
CA ALA A 156 -7.47 6.09 4.08
C ALA A 156 -6.12 5.68 4.66
N GLU A 157 -5.30 5.06 3.82
CA GLU A 157 -3.93 4.70 4.11
C GLU A 157 -3.00 5.66 3.35
N GLY A 158 -2.00 6.19 4.06
CA GLY A 158 -0.99 7.10 3.51
C GLY A 158 0.40 6.54 3.78
N ASP A 159 0.64 5.30 3.38
CA ASP A 159 1.94 4.67 3.58
C ASP A 159 3.00 5.36 2.69
N ASP A 160 4.15 5.68 3.28
CA ASP A 160 5.26 6.30 2.58
C ASP A 160 5.88 5.36 1.53
N VAL A 161 5.67 4.04 1.63
CA VAL A 161 6.16 3.04 0.66
C VAL A 161 5.11 2.50 -0.30
N ALA A 162 3.81 2.60 0.00
CA ALA A 162 2.77 2.00 -0.84
C ALA A 162 2.64 2.73 -2.18
N PRO A 163 2.45 2.02 -3.31
CA PRO A 163 2.22 2.64 -4.61
C PRO A 163 0.97 3.53 -4.60
N GLY A 164 1.05 4.67 -5.28
CA GLY A 164 -0.09 5.57 -5.47
C GLY A 164 -0.59 6.30 -4.22
N THR A 165 0.01 6.14 -3.05
CA THR A 165 -0.36 6.90 -1.84
C THR A 165 0.85 7.59 -1.25
N ASP A 166 0.62 8.56 -0.36
CA ASP A 166 1.65 9.24 0.44
C ASP A 166 0.99 9.78 1.72
N PRO A 167 1.71 10.02 2.83
CA PRO A 167 1.10 10.57 4.04
C PRO A 167 0.25 11.84 3.85
N GLU A 168 0.59 12.70 2.88
CA GLU A 168 -0.19 13.91 2.56
C GLU A 168 -1.29 13.67 1.51
N LEU A 169 -1.23 12.54 0.82
CA LEU A 169 -2.17 12.09 -0.21
C LEU A 169 -2.64 10.65 0.08
N PRO A 170 -3.32 10.41 1.21
CA PRO A 170 -3.79 9.08 1.55
C PRO A 170 -4.98 8.66 0.66
N ALA A 171 -5.16 7.36 0.47
CA ALA A 171 -6.32 6.81 -0.23
C ALA A 171 -6.86 5.57 0.49
N VAL A 172 -8.16 5.32 0.36
CA VAL A 172 -8.74 4.06 0.81
C VAL A 172 -8.38 2.99 -0.23
N VAL A 173 -7.70 1.93 0.21
CA VAL A 173 -7.31 0.80 -0.62
C VAL A 173 -8.43 -0.24 -0.63
N LEU A 174 -8.86 -0.62 -1.82
CA LEU A 174 -9.94 -1.57 -2.07
C LEU A 174 -9.52 -2.54 -3.18
N GLN A 175 -10.27 -3.62 -3.35
CA GLN A 175 -10.09 -4.59 -4.41
C GLN A 175 -11.17 -4.40 -5.48
N GLY A 176 -10.81 -4.60 -6.74
CA GLY A 176 -11.76 -4.55 -7.87
C GLY A 176 -12.66 -5.79 -7.93
N GLU A 177 -12.23 -6.89 -7.31
CA GLU A 177 -12.95 -8.16 -7.21
C GLU A 177 -12.92 -8.65 -5.76
N ALA A 178 -13.91 -9.45 -5.36
CA ALA A 178 -13.94 -10.04 -4.02
C ALA A 178 -12.81 -11.06 -3.88
N PRO A 179 -11.87 -10.89 -2.93
CA PRO A 179 -10.79 -11.86 -2.72
C PRO A 179 -11.37 -13.25 -2.44
N PRO A 180 -10.87 -14.32 -3.09
CA PRO A 180 -11.42 -15.67 -2.94
C PRO A 180 -11.20 -16.24 -1.54
N ASP A 181 -10.06 -15.92 -0.92
CA ASP A 181 -9.61 -16.51 0.35
C ASP A 181 -10.08 -15.72 1.58
N GLU A 182 -10.83 -14.63 1.39
CA GLU A 182 -11.31 -13.78 2.46
C GLU A 182 -12.77 -14.11 2.82
N PRO A 183 -13.04 -14.65 4.02
CA PRO A 183 -14.38 -15.06 4.45
C PRO A 183 -15.28 -13.89 4.82
N VAL A 184 -14.72 -12.70 5.09
CA VAL A 184 -15.46 -11.51 5.50
C VAL A 184 -15.00 -10.33 4.65
N VAL A 185 -15.86 -9.90 3.72
CA VAL A 185 -15.54 -8.83 2.78
C VAL A 185 -16.66 -7.80 2.78
N LEU A 186 -16.33 -6.51 2.85
CA LEU A 186 -17.29 -5.44 2.65
C LEU A 186 -17.38 -5.11 1.15
N ARG A 187 -18.55 -5.31 0.54
CA ARG A 187 -18.85 -4.84 -0.81
C ARG A 187 -19.39 -3.43 -0.74
N CYS A 188 -18.54 -2.46 -1.05
CA CYS A 188 -18.90 -1.05 -1.20
C CYS A 188 -19.55 -0.84 -2.57
N SER A 189 -20.79 -0.37 -2.59
CA SER A 189 -21.51 -0.19 -3.86
C SER A 189 -20.87 0.87 -4.76
N ALA A 190 -21.11 0.72 -6.06
CA ALA A 190 -20.93 1.71 -7.13
C ALA A 190 -21.44 3.15 -6.82
N ALA A 191 -22.21 3.37 -5.76
CA ALA A 191 -22.80 4.66 -5.43
C ALA A 191 -21.82 5.68 -4.82
N MET A 192 -20.52 5.36 -4.67
CA MET A 192 -19.50 6.30 -4.19
C MET A 192 -19.41 7.52 -5.13
N ARG A 193 -20.06 8.62 -4.75
CA ARG A 193 -20.14 9.79 -5.62
C ARG A 193 -18.95 10.70 -5.43
N GLY A 194 -18.31 11.02 -6.56
CA GLY A 194 -17.49 12.20 -6.69
C GLY A 194 -16.05 12.07 -6.21
N GLN A 195 -15.58 10.90 -5.77
CA GLN A 195 -14.17 10.72 -5.43
C GLN A 195 -13.34 10.24 -6.64
N PRO A 196 -12.06 10.64 -6.76
CA PRO A 196 -11.16 10.07 -7.75
C PRO A 196 -10.88 8.59 -7.42
N ILE A 197 -11.04 7.73 -8.42
CA ILE A 197 -10.83 6.29 -8.32
C ILE A 197 -9.79 5.88 -9.35
N TYR A 198 -8.73 5.23 -8.89
CA TYR A 198 -7.67 4.71 -9.74
C TYR A 198 -7.39 3.27 -9.42
N ARG A 199 -7.02 2.50 -10.43
CA ARG A 199 -6.47 1.15 -10.27
C ARG A 199 -4.96 1.21 -10.39
N LEU A 200 -4.25 0.49 -9.54
CA LEU A 200 -2.82 0.25 -9.68
C LEU A 200 -2.59 -0.82 -10.75
N ALA A 201 -1.82 -0.49 -11.79
CA ALA A 201 -1.58 -1.37 -12.93
C ALA A 201 -0.90 -2.70 -12.52
N ASP A 202 -0.02 -2.65 -11.52
CA ASP A 202 0.80 -3.80 -11.13
C ASP A 202 0.05 -4.77 -10.20
N THR A 203 -0.78 -4.27 -9.29
CA THR A 203 -1.47 -5.08 -8.26
C THR A 203 -2.95 -5.30 -8.54
N GLY A 204 -3.56 -4.45 -9.38
CA GLY A 204 -5.02 -4.45 -9.59
C GLY A 204 -5.82 -3.81 -8.45
N GLU A 205 -5.17 -3.39 -7.36
CA GLU A 205 -5.79 -2.68 -6.24
C GLU A 205 -6.39 -1.36 -6.70
N VAL A 206 -7.47 -0.95 -6.04
CA VAL A 206 -8.22 0.26 -6.34
C VAL A 206 -8.06 1.27 -5.21
N LEU A 207 -7.60 2.46 -5.57
CA LEU A 207 -7.38 3.59 -4.68
C LEU A 207 -8.55 4.58 -4.82
N VAL A 208 -9.25 4.84 -3.72
CA VAL A 208 -10.27 5.89 -3.62
C VAL A 208 -9.73 7.03 -2.78
N TYR A 209 -9.46 8.18 -3.40
CA TYR A 209 -8.83 9.30 -2.72
C TYR A 209 -9.86 10.11 -1.94
N ALA A 210 -10.04 9.73 -0.68
CA ALA A 210 -10.84 10.45 0.31
C ALA A 210 -10.24 10.17 1.69
N PRO A 211 -10.25 11.11 2.65
CA PRO A 211 -9.71 10.86 4.01
C PRO A 211 -10.40 9.69 4.72
N ARG A 212 -11.70 9.55 4.49
CA ARG A 212 -12.50 8.39 4.89
C ARG A 212 -13.55 8.11 3.83
N LEU A 213 -13.70 6.85 3.45
CA LEU A 213 -14.76 6.43 2.54
C LEU A 213 -16.00 6.06 3.34
N ARG A 214 -17.00 6.94 3.26
CA ARG A 214 -18.35 6.70 3.79
C ARG A 214 -19.25 6.25 2.65
N ALA A 215 -19.30 4.94 2.44
CA ALA A 215 -20.15 4.32 1.43
C ALA A 215 -21.05 3.27 2.10
N PRO A 216 -22.31 3.13 1.65
CA PRO A 216 -23.10 1.98 2.04
C PRO A 216 -22.40 0.71 1.52
N PHE A 217 -22.35 -0.30 2.38
CA PHE A 217 -21.77 -1.60 2.05
C PHE A 217 -22.70 -2.73 2.50
N THR A 218 -22.51 -3.88 1.85
CA THR A 218 -23.02 -5.18 2.29
C THR A 218 -21.84 -6.04 2.73
N VAL A 219 -21.98 -6.80 3.81
CA VAL A 219 -20.99 -7.82 4.17
C VAL A 219 -21.24 -9.06 3.33
N LEU A 220 -20.26 -9.45 2.53
CA LEU A 220 -20.20 -10.76 1.91
C LEU A 220 -19.55 -11.70 2.92
N LEU A 221 -20.31 -12.71 3.36
CA LEU A 221 -19.75 -13.82 4.11
C LEU A 221 -19.52 -14.96 3.13
N ARG A 222 -18.25 -15.33 2.91
CA ARG A 222 -17.85 -16.38 1.95
C ARG A 222 -17.50 -17.69 2.60
N ASP A 223 -17.94 -18.79 1.98
CA ASP A 223 -17.55 -20.13 2.43
C ASP A 223 -16.14 -20.40 1.91
N THR A 224 -15.14 -20.23 2.76
CA THR A 224 -13.72 -20.40 2.39
C THR A 224 -13.26 -21.85 2.55
N SER A 225 -14.15 -22.83 2.48
CA SER A 225 -13.82 -24.26 2.59
C SER A 225 -13.00 -24.84 1.43
N ALA A 226 -12.53 -24.01 0.48
CA ALA A 226 -11.93 -24.44 -0.78
C ALA A 226 -10.64 -23.68 -1.17
N GLY A 227 -9.77 -23.38 -0.21
CA GLY A 227 -8.38 -23.01 -0.52
C GLY A 227 -7.52 -24.26 -0.75
N GLU A 228 -6.68 -24.28 -1.78
CA GLU A 228 -5.75 -25.39 -2.08
C GLU A 228 -4.60 -25.51 -1.06
N ASP A 229 -4.46 -24.54 -0.15
CA ASP A 229 -3.47 -24.55 0.93
C ASP A 229 -4.03 -25.22 2.20
N ASP A 230 -3.18 -26.01 2.85
CA ASP A 230 -3.37 -26.88 4.03
C ASP A 230 -3.91 -26.18 5.32
N ASP A 231 -4.43 -24.95 5.22
CA ASP A 231 -5.07 -24.26 6.32
C ASP A 231 -6.44 -24.89 6.60
N ALA A 232 -6.63 -25.32 7.85
CA ALA A 232 -7.85 -25.99 8.27
C ALA A 232 -9.10 -25.18 7.86
N PRO A 233 -10.13 -25.85 7.30
CA PRO A 233 -11.34 -25.16 6.84
C PRO A 233 -11.94 -24.33 7.96
N LEU A 234 -12.38 -23.12 7.61
CA LEU A 234 -13.03 -22.20 8.54
C LEU A 234 -14.19 -22.90 9.24
N ASP A 235 -14.22 -22.84 10.59
CA ASP A 235 -15.27 -23.47 11.38
C ASP A 235 -16.67 -22.94 10.97
N PRO A 236 -17.56 -23.80 10.44
CA PRO A 236 -18.91 -23.39 10.04
C PRO A 236 -19.71 -22.75 11.18
N ALA A 237 -19.48 -23.18 12.42
CA ALA A 237 -20.17 -22.62 13.59
C ALA A 237 -19.75 -21.17 13.85
N TRP A 238 -18.47 -20.84 13.63
CA TRP A 238 -17.99 -19.47 13.71
C TRP A 238 -18.65 -18.58 12.67
N ARG A 239 -18.75 -19.05 11.41
CA ARG A 239 -19.39 -18.30 10.32
C ARG A 239 -20.87 -18.04 10.64
N THR A 240 -21.61 -19.07 11.07
CA THR A 240 -23.03 -18.92 11.46
C THR A 240 -23.19 -17.93 12.61
N ALA A 241 -22.32 -18.00 13.63
CA ALA A 241 -22.34 -17.06 14.75
C ALA A 241 -22.05 -15.62 14.30
N LEU A 242 -21.11 -15.44 13.37
CA LEU A 242 -20.79 -14.12 12.79
C LEU A 242 -21.97 -13.55 12.01
N GLY A 243 -22.59 -14.33 11.12
CA GLY A 243 -23.77 -13.90 10.36
C GLY A 243 -24.93 -13.47 11.26
N ALA A 244 -25.23 -14.26 12.30
CA ALA A 244 -26.26 -13.93 13.28
C ALA A 244 -25.94 -12.63 14.05
N ALA A 245 -24.68 -12.43 14.46
CA ALA A 245 -24.27 -11.24 15.18
C ALA A 245 -24.29 -9.97 14.31
N LEU A 246 -23.89 -10.07 13.04
CA LEU A 246 -23.99 -8.97 12.07
C LEU A 246 -25.45 -8.58 11.79
N ALA A 247 -26.33 -9.57 11.63
CA ALA A 247 -27.77 -9.33 11.47
C ALA A 247 -28.37 -8.64 12.71
N ALA A 248 -28.01 -9.09 13.92
CA ALA A 248 -28.44 -8.45 15.17
C ALA A 248 -27.91 -7.01 15.31
N ALA A 249 -26.76 -6.71 14.72
CA ALA A 249 -26.16 -5.37 14.64
C ALA A 249 -26.77 -4.47 13.54
N GLY A 250 -27.76 -4.95 12.79
CA GLY A 250 -28.39 -4.23 11.68
C GLY A 250 -27.46 -4.01 10.49
N VAL A 251 -26.47 -4.89 10.30
CA VAL A 251 -25.57 -4.85 9.15
C VAL A 251 -26.13 -5.76 8.05
N PRO A 252 -26.29 -5.27 6.80
CA PRO A 252 -26.75 -6.12 5.70
C PRO A 252 -25.68 -7.17 5.36
N VAL A 253 -26.12 -8.43 5.26
CA VAL A 253 -25.27 -9.59 4.97
C VAL A 253 -25.80 -10.30 3.72
N GLU A 254 -24.89 -10.74 2.87
CA GLU A 254 -25.15 -11.62 1.73
C GLU A 254 -24.29 -12.87 1.89
N ASP A 255 -24.93 -14.04 1.86
CA ASP A 255 -24.23 -15.32 1.79
C ASP A 255 -23.72 -15.52 0.36
N ALA A 256 -22.40 -15.66 0.22
CA ALA A 256 -21.70 -15.80 -1.04
C ALA A 256 -20.84 -17.07 -1.08
#